data_AF-A0A5J6TYQ0-F1
#
_entry.id   AF-A0A5J6TYQ0-F1
#
_cell.length_a   1.000
_cell.length_b   1.000
_cell.length_c   1.000
_cell.angle_alpha   90.00
_cell.angle_beta   90.00
_cell.angle_gamma   90.00
#
_symmetry.space_group_name_H-M   'P 1'
#
loop_
_entity.id
_entity.type
_entity.pdbx_description
1 polymer ?
#
loop_
_entity_poly.entity_id
_entity_poly.type
_entity_poly.pdbx_seq_one_letter_code
_entity_poly.pdbx_strand_id
1 'polypeptide(L)'
;MGAEVSDLEAGSWTVDPVHSEITFTVRHLMTTVRGSFTEFGGEVEIGDDPLDSRAHAEIRMASIDTRSEERDAHVRSADFLDVDHHPVMTFVGHGVQRAAIGRRARNPRYHVDGELTIKDVTRPVRLLTEFHGVSPDPWGGIRAGFTATTSISRSDFGIEFNVPLQGDKVMLGDTISIALEIQAVLATADSPA
;
A
#
# COMPACT_ATOMS: atom_id res chain seq x y z
N MET A 1 15.04 3.39 -23.36
CA MET A 1 14.60 4.43 -22.40
C MET A 1 13.73 3.74 -21.38
N GLY A 2 13.89 4.03 -20.08
CA GLY A 2 13.01 3.46 -19.05
C GLY A 2 11.62 4.10 -19.15
N ALA A 3 10.60 3.45 -18.60
CA ALA A 3 9.26 4.02 -18.53
C ALA A 3 9.27 5.33 -17.72
N GLU A 4 8.54 6.36 -18.15
CA GLU A 4 8.37 7.61 -17.40
C GLU A 4 6.89 7.86 -17.10
N VAL A 5 6.56 8.55 -16.00
CA VAL A 5 5.15 8.80 -15.66
C VAL A 5 4.42 9.66 -16.70
N SER A 6 5.15 10.33 -17.60
CA SER A 6 4.58 10.98 -18.79
C SER A 6 3.97 10.00 -19.81
N ASP A 7 4.24 8.70 -19.67
CA ASP A 7 3.64 7.64 -20.48
C ASP A 7 2.24 7.26 -19.97
N LEU A 8 1.82 7.76 -18.80
CA LEU A 8 0.47 7.57 -18.28
C LEU A 8 -0.52 8.51 -18.97
N GLU A 9 -1.62 7.94 -19.43
CA GLU A 9 -2.76 8.72 -19.90
C GLU A 9 -3.49 9.36 -18.72
N ALA A 10 -3.83 10.64 -18.86
CA ALA A 10 -4.66 11.35 -17.90
C ALA A 10 -6.06 10.72 -17.80
N GLY A 11 -6.61 10.72 -16.60
CA GLY A 11 -7.90 10.13 -16.28
C GLY A 11 -7.84 9.14 -15.12
N SER A 12 -8.93 8.42 -14.94
CA SER A 12 -9.11 7.49 -13.82
C SER A 12 -8.55 6.10 -14.15
N TRP A 13 -7.78 5.56 -13.23
CA TRP A 13 -7.23 4.20 -13.30
C TRP A 13 -7.70 3.40 -12.09
N THR A 14 -8.33 2.26 -12.33
CA THR A 14 -8.80 1.39 -11.25
C THR A 14 -7.75 0.33 -10.94
N VAL A 15 -7.40 0.16 -9.67
CA VAL A 15 -6.51 -0.91 -9.21
C VAL A 15 -7.17 -2.25 -9.50
N ASP A 16 -6.43 -3.17 -10.13
CA ASP A 16 -6.83 -4.55 -10.34
C ASP A 16 -6.35 -5.40 -9.15
N PRO A 17 -7.25 -5.86 -8.25
CA PRO A 17 -6.85 -6.62 -7.08
C PRO A 17 -6.29 -8.01 -7.43
N VAL A 18 -6.61 -8.57 -8.60
CA VAL A 18 -6.16 -9.91 -9.03
C VAL A 18 -4.67 -9.90 -9.38
N HIS A 19 -4.17 -8.77 -9.89
CA HIS A 19 -2.77 -8.61 -10.32
C HIS A 19 -1.99 -7.65 -9.42
N SER A 20 -2.48 -7.43 -8.20
CA SER A 20 -1.88 -6.56 -7.22
C SER A 20 -1.65 -7.29 -5.90
N GLU A 21 -0.72 -6.80 -5.10
CA GLU A 21 -0.38 -7.35 -3.78
C GLU A 21 -0.07 -6.24 -2.78
N ILE A 22 -0.63 -6.36 -1.58
CA ILE A 22 -0.28 -5.52 -0.42
C ILE A 22 0.35 -6.42 0.62
N THR A 23 1.67 -6.28 0.84
CA THR A 23 2.41 -7.08 1.82
C THR A 23 3.00 -6.21 2.92
N PHE A 24 3.15 -6.82 4.09
CA PHE A 24 3.85 -6.21 5.20
C PHE A 24 4.76 -7.21 5.90
N THR A 25 5.76 -6.67 6.59
CA THR A 25 6.64 -7.44 7.46
C THR A 25 6.84 -6.73 8.79
N VAL A 26 6.95 -7.52 9.85
CA VAL A 26 7.25 -7.04 11.20
C VAL A 26 8.24 -7.97 11.88
N ARG A 27 9.17 -7.39 12.62
CA ARG A 27 10.15 -8.16 13.39
C ARG A 27 9.48 -8.81 14.60
N HIS A 28 9.69 -10.11 14.77
CA HIS A 28 9.22 -10.87 15.92
C HIS A 28 10.40 -11.61 16.54
N LEU A 29 10.95 -11.07 17.63
CA LEU A 29 12.20 -11.54 18.23
C LEU A 29 13.34 -11.69 17.20
N MET A 30 13.80 -12.92 16.98
CA MET A 30 14.86 -13.30 16.04
C MET A 30 14.35 -13.54 14.61
N THR A 31 13.04 -13.56 14.39
CA THR A 31 12.42 -13.86 13.08
C THR A 31 11.59 -12.69 12.56
N THR A 32 11.03 -12.86 11.36
CA THR A 32 10.16 -11.89 10.70
C THR A 32 8.83 -12.54 10.40
N VAL A 33 7.75 -11.94 10.89
CA VAL A 33 6.39 -12.26 10.46
C VAL A 33 6.15 -11.53 9.14
N ARG A 34 5.56 -12.24 8.19
CA ARG A 34 5.13 -11.71 6.90
C ARG A 34 3.63 -11.89 6.82
N GLY A 35 2.94 -10.90 6.28
CA GLY A 35 1.54 -11.03 5.97
C GLY A 35 1.15 -10.17 4.79
N SER A 36 -0.11 -10.31 4.39
CA SER A 36 -0.74 -9.54 3.33
C SER A 36 -2.18 -9.20 3.70
N PHE A 37 -2.77 -8.29 2.91
CA PHE A 37 -4.21 -8.11 2.86
C PHE A 37 -4.72 -8.60 1.50
N THR A 38 -5.69 -9.50 1.50
CA THR A 38 -6.19 -10.15 0.29
C THR A 38 -7.44 -9.50 -0.32
N GLU A 39 -8.10 -8.58 0.40
CA GLU A 39 -9.25 -7.82 -0.10
C GLU A 39 -8.96 -6.33 -0.02
N PHE A 40 -8.79 -5.72 -1.19
CA PHE A 40 -8.55 -4.29 -1.33
C PHE A 40 -9.03 -3.79 -2.69
N GLY A 41 -9.18 -2.48 -2.80
CA GLY A 41 -9.46 -1.78 -4.04
C GLY A 41 -8.82 -0.40 -4.00
N GLY A 42 -8.82 0.28 -5.14
CA GLY A 42 -8.30 1.63 -5.22
C GLY A 42 -8.47 2.26 -6.59
N GLU A 43 -8.30 3.56 -6.62
CA GLU A 43 -8.37 4.40 -7.80
C GLU A 43 -7.17 5.34 -7.81
N VAL A 44 -6.62 5.57 -8.99
CA VAL A 44 -5.56 6.54 -9.23
C VAL A 44 -6.06 7.50 -10.29
N GLU A 45 -6.21 8.76 -9.90
CA GLU A 45 -6.56 9.83 -10.84
C GLU A 45 -5.26 10.47 -11.34
N ILE A 46 -4.95 10.24 -12.62
CA ILE A 46 -3.79 10.81 -13.28
C ILE A 46 -4.17 12.17 -13.88
N GLY A 47 -3.48 13.22 -13.45
CA GLY A 47 -3.66 14.58 -13.99
C GLY A 47 -3.00 14.78 -15.36
N ASP A 48 -3.32 15.89 -16.03
CA ASP A 48 -2.64 16.31 -17.26
C ASP A 48 -1.12 16.46 -17.05
N ASP A 49 -0.71 16.96 -15.88
CA ASP A 49 0.62 16.71 -15.32
C ASP A 49 0.52 15.49 -14.40
N PRO A 50 1.22 14.37 -14.69
CA PRO A 50 1.24 13.20 -13.82
C PRO A 50 1.72 13.48 -12.39
N LEU A 51 2.40 14.60 -12.12
CA LEU A 51 2.80 15.01 -10.78
C LEU A 51 1.63 15.56 -9.94
N ASP A 52 0.53 15.99 -10.58
CA ASP A 52 -0.69 16.45 -9.91
C ASP A 52 -1.67 15.31 -9.56
N SER A 53 -1.24 14.06 -9.81
CA SER A 53 -2.06 12.86 -9.62
C SER A 53 -2.43 12.61 -8.16
N ARG A 54 -3.55 11.91 -7.97
CA ARG A 54 -4.08 11.50 -6.67
C ARG A 54 -4.35 10.01 -6.64
N ALA A 55 -4.32 9.42 -5.45
CA ALA A 55 -4.66 8.01 -5.27
C ALA A 55 -5.60 7.84 -4.09
N HIS A 56 -6.50 6.87 -4.18
CA HIS A 56 -7.35 6.43 -3.10
C HIS A 56 -7.27 4.90 -3.03
N ALA A 57 -7.17 4.34 -1.83
CA ALA A 57 -7.23 2.90 -1.65
C ALA A 57 -8.01 2.55 -0.38
N GLU A 58 -8.79 1.47 -0.45
CA GLU A 58 -9.49 0.87 0.67
C GLU A 58 -9.03 -0.58 0.83
N ILE A 59 -8.71 -0.96 2.06
CA ILE A 59 -8.26 -2.29 2.41
C ILE A 59 -9.18 -2.85 3.50
N ARG A 60 -9.73 -4.04 3.30
CA ARG A 60 -10.56 -4.70 4.32
C ARG A 60 -9.65 -5.31 5.38
N MET A 61 -9.72 -4.79 6.60
CA MET A 61 -8.81 -5.21 7.66
C MET A 61 -8.99 -6.69 8.04
N ALA A 62 -10.20 -7.23 7.86
CA ALA A 62 -10.50 -8.64 8.13
C ALA A 62 -9.77 -9.61 7.18
N SER A 63 -9.31 -9.15 6.01
CA SER A 63 -8.64 -9.97 4.99
C SER A 63 -7.14 -10.17 5.27
N ILE A 64 -6.68 -9.89 6.49
CA ILE A 64 -5.30 -10.11 6.89
C ILE A 64 -4.96 -11.61 6.87
N ASP A 65 -3.84 -11.95 6.24
CA ASP A 65 -3.30 -13.30 6.17
C ASP A 65 -1.82 -13.31 6.57
N THR A 66 -1.51 -13.94 7.71
CA THR A 66 -0.14 -14.22 8.16
C THR A 66 0.21 -15.71 8.04
N ARG A 67 -0.61 -16.47 7.30
CA ARG A 67 -0.58 -17.93 7.13
C ARG A 67 -0.78 -18.69 8.43
N SER A 68 -1.56 -18.12 9.33
CA SER A 68 -1.70 -18.60 10.70
C SER A 68 -3.04 -18.14 11.28
N GLU A 69 -4.08 -18.96 11.11
CA GLU A 69 -5.46 -18.63 11.48
C GLU A 69 -5.60 -18.06 12.90
N GLU A 70 -4.90 -18.64 13.90
CA GLU A 70 -4.92 -18.15 15.29
C GLU A 70 -4.36 -16.73 15.42
N ARG A 71 -3.25 -16.43 14.74
CA ARG A 71 -2.65 -15.10 14.75
C ARG A 71 -3.52 -14.11 13.99
N ASP A 72 -4.09 -14.52 12.86
CA ASP A 72 -4.97 -13.65 12.07
C ASP A 72 -6.24 -13.31 12.86
N ALA A 73 -6.80 -14.27 13.59
CA ALA A 73 -7.91 -14.03 14.52
C ALA A 73 -7.52 -13.03 15.63
N HIS A 74 -6.31 -13.16 16.20
CA HIS A 74 -5.85 -12.22 17.22
C HIS A 74 -5.57 -10.82 16.66
N VAL A 75 -4.96 -10.69 15.48
CA VAL A 75 -4.70 -9.37 14.87
C VAL A 75 -6.00 -8.67 14.47
N ARG A 76 -7.06 -9.42 14.17
CA ARG A 76 -8.39 -8.85 13.92
C ARG A 76 -9.08 -8.32 15.20
N SER A 77 -8.65 -8.75 16.38
CA SER A 77 -9.30 -8.39 17.65
C SER A 77 -9.08 -6.91 18.02
N ALA A 78 -9.79 -6.47 19.05
CA ALA A 78 -9.66 -5.12 19.62
C ALA A 78 -8.26 -4.78 20.16
N ASP A 79 -7.43 -5.78 20.45
CA ASP A 79 -6.04 -5.59 20.90
C ASP A 79 -5.13 -5.06 19.77
N PHE A 80 -5.57 -5.22 18.51
CA PHE A 80 -4.85 -4.78 17.32
C PHE A 80 -5.74 -3.92 16.42
N LEU A 81 -6.33 -4.51 15.38
CA LEU A 81 -7.03 -3.78 14.32
C LEU A 81 -8.48 -3.44 14.66
N ASP A 82 -9.10 -4.18 15.58
CA ASP A 82 -10.49 -4.00 15.99
C ASP A 82 -11.45 -3.95 14.79
N VAL A 83 -11.42 -5.00 13.96
CA VAL A 83 -12.07 -4.99 12.64
C VAL A 83 -13.59 -4.91 12.69
N ASP A 84 -14.19 -5.25 13.82
CA ASP A 84 -15.63 -5.15 14.04
C ASP A 84 -16.09 -3.68 14.11
N HIS A 85 -15.23 -2.79 14.64
CA HIS A 85 -15.51 -1.35 14.72
C HIS A 85 -14.83 -0.55 13.59
N HIS A 86 -13.69 -1.04 13.08
CA HIS A 86 -12.90 -0.39 12.05
C HIS A 86 -12.62 -1.34 10.88
N PRO A 87 -13.63 -1.67 10.05
CA PRO A 87 -13.49 -2.71 9.03
C PRO A 87 -12.58 -2.32 7.84
N VAL A 88 -12.30 -1.02 7.66
CA VAL A 88 -11.60 -0.49 6.49
C VAL A 88 -10.41 0.36 6.92
N MET A 89 -9.25 0.07 6.34
CA MET A 89 -8.06 0.94 6.33
C MET A 89 -8.09 1.75 5.03
N THR A 90 -7.85 3.05 5.10
CA THR A 90 -7.89 3.94 3.93
C THR A 90 -6.56 4.65 3.71
N PHE A 91 -6.21 4.83 2.44
CA PHE A 91 -5.08 5.66 2.04
C PHE A 91 -5.53 6.72 1.03
N VAL A 92 -5.16 7.98 1.27
CA VAL A 92 -5.41 9.11 0.37
C VAL A 92 -4.07 9.73 -0.03
N GLY A 93 -3.62 9.43 -1.25
CA GLY A 93 -2.36 9.86 -1.83
C GLY A 93 -2.47 11.16 -2.64
N HIS A 94 -1.42 11.97 -2.57
CA HIS A 94 -1.26 13.25 -3.26
C HIS A 94 0.23 13.63 -3.37
N GLY A 95 0.54 14.80 -3.93
CA GLY A 95 1.87 15.41 -3.84
C GLY A 95 2.97 14.54 -4.46
N VAL A 96 2.78 14.09 -5.70
CA VAL A 96 3.75 13.24 -6.39
C VAL A 96 5.00 14.05 -6.73
N GLN A 97 6.17 13.57 -6.29
CA GLN A 97 7.45 14.24 -6.49
C GLN A 97 8.47 13.29 -7.07
N ARG A 98 9.23 13.69 -8.09
CA ARG A 98 10.37 12.90 -8.57
C ARG A 98 11.37 12.66 -7.44
N ALA A 99 11.66 11.40 -7.14
CA ALA A 99 12.65 11.02 -6.16
C ALA A 99 14.05 11.03 -6.78
N ALA A 100 15.05 11.50 -6.01
CA ALA A 100 16.43 11.44 -6.45
C ALA A 100 16.91 9.98 -6.49
N ILE A 101 17.25 9.50 -7.68
CA ILE A 101 17.80 8.15 -7.88
C ILE A 101 19.28 8.21 -8.25
N GLY A 102 20.06 7.27 -7.73
CA GLY A 102 21.45 7.10 -8.15
C GLY A 102 21.51 6.70 -9.64
N ARG A 103 22.62 7.03 -10.32
CA ARG A 103 22.83 6.81 -11.77
C ARG A 103 22.65 5.36 -12.28
N ARG A 104 22.39 4.40 -11.40
CA ARG A 104 22.20 2.97 -11.71
C ARG A 104 20.75 2.50 -11.65
N ALA A 105 19.82 3.32 -11.16
CA ALA A 105 18.40 2.97 -11.19
C ALA A 105 17.91 2.90 -12.64
N ARG A 106 17.15 1.84 -12.96
CA ARG A 106 16.69 1.56 -14.31
C ARG A 106 15.41 2.32 -14.65
N ASN A 107 14.55 2.50 -13.66
CA ASN A 107 13.29 3.21 -13.78
C ASN A 107 13.28 4.44 -12.86
N PRO A 108 12.52 5.50 -13.20
CA PRO A 108 12.32 6.64 -12.33
C PRO A 108 11.55 6.22 -11.08
N ARG A 109 11.85 6.91 -9.97
CA ARG A 109 11.14 6.76 -8.71
C ARG A 109 10.49 8.07 -8.33
N TYR A 110 9.41 7.96 -7.56
CA TYR A 110 8.59 9.05 -7.11
C TYR A 110 8.30 8.89 -5.63
N HIS A 111 8.26 10.00 -4.92
CA HIS A 111 7.62 10.07 -3.63
C HIS A 111 6.15 10.38 -3.84
N VAL A 112 5.26 9.58 -3.28
CA VAL A 112 3.84 9.86 -3.20
C VAL A 112 3.53 10.09 -1.73
N ASP A 113 3.20 11.33 -1.38
CA ASP A 113 2.72 11.67 -0.04
C ASP A 113 1.28 11.20 0.11
N GLY A 114 0.85 10.97 1.34
CA GLY A 114 -0.53 10.64 1.58
C GLY A 114 -0.86 10.51 3.05
N GLU A 115 -2.14 10.30 3.31
CA GLU A 115 -2.68 10.09 4.63
C GLU A 115 -3.15 8.64 4.72
N LEU A 116 -2.61 7.90 5.68
CA LEU A 116 -3.05 6.54 6.01
C LEU A 116 -3.92 6.62 7.26
N THR A 117 -5.10 6.03 7.20
CA THR A 117 -6.00 5.90 8.35
C THR A 117 -6.11 4.44 8.74
N ILE A 118 -5.73 4.14 9.98
CA ILE A 118 -5.90 2.83 10.61
C ILE A 118 -6.68 3.07 11.90
N LYS A 119 -7.82 2.39 12.03
CA LYS A 119 -8.82 2.68 13.07
C LYS A 119 -9.28 4.13 12.97
N ASP A 120 -9.24 4.88 14.06
CA ASP A 120 -9.59 6.30 14.11
C ASP A 120 -8.38 7.23 14.00
N VAL A 121 -7.20 6.70 13.67
CA VAL A 121 -5.95 7.48 13.64
C VAL A 121 -5.47 7.64 12.20
N THR A 122 -5.38 8.90 11.78
CA THR A 122 -4.81 9.30 10.48
C THR A 122 -3.39 9.84 10.67
N ARG A 123 -2.45 9.33 9.88
CA ARG A 123 -1.04 9.78 9.88
C ARG A 123 -0.53 10.03 8.47
N PRO A 124 0.36 11.03 8.27
CA PRO A 124 1.04 11.19 7.01
C PRO A 124 2.00 10.01 6.78
N VAL A 125 2.00 9.47 5.57
CA VAL A 125 2.95 8.46 5.11
C VAL A 125 3.47 8.86 3.74
N ARG A 126 4.69 8.43 3.43
CA ARG A 126 5.31 8.67 2.12
C ARG A 126 5.67 7.33 1.49
N LEU A 127 5.12 7.07 0.31
CA LEU A 127 5.46 5.92 -0.50
C LEU A 127 6.65 6.25 -1.40
N LEU A 128 7.63 5.35 -1.49
CA LEU A 128 8.62 5.37 -2.55
C LEU A 128 8.14 4.46 -3.67
N THR A 129 7.65 5.06 -4.75
CA THR A 129 7.01 4.39 -5.87
C THR A 129 7.95 4.32 -7.07
N GLU A 130 8.05 3.16 -7.70
CA GLU A 130 8.74 2.94 -8.97
C GLU A 130 7.69 2.61 -10.04
N PHE A 131 7.80 3.31 -11.18
CA PHE A 131 6.89 3.10 -12.30
C PHE A 131 7.53 2.15 -13.31
N HIS A 132 6.78 1.10 -13.71
CA HIS A 132 7.28 0.04 -14.59
C HIS A 132 6.83 0.18 -16.03
N GLY A 133 5.88 1.08 -16.32
CA GLY A 133 5.39 1.35 -17.66
C GLY A 133 3.91 1.09 -17.86
N VAL A 134 3.47 1.42 -19.06
CA VAL A 134 2.11 1.17 -19.57
C VAL A 134 2.18 0.12 -20.68
N SER A 135 1.18 -0.77 -20.73
CA SER A 135 1.00 -1.73 -21.82
C SER A 135 -0.48 -1.94 -22.11
N PRO A 136 -0.86 -2.16 -23.37
CA PRO A 136 -2.15 -2.78 -23.69
C PRO A 136 -2.26 -4.14 -22.99
N ASP A 137 -3.47 -4.50 -22.59
CA ASP A 137 -3.75 -5.81 -22.00
C ASP A 137 -4.47 -6.75 -23.00
N PRO A 138 -4.46 -8.07 -22.77
CA PRO A 138 -5.13 -9.04 -23.64
C PRO A 138 -6.66 -8.90 -23.73
N TRP A 139 -7.29 -8.10 -22.86
CA TRP A 139 -8.74 -7.92 -22.76
C TRP A 139 -9.22 -6.60 -23.41
N GLY A 140 -8.31 -5.84 -24.01
CA GLY A 140 -8.62 -4.59 -24.72
C GLY A 140 -8.51 -3.33 -23.87
N GLY A 141 -8.02 -3.42 -22.64
CA GLY A 141 -7.72 -2.29 -21.77
C GLY A 141 -6.26 -1.82 -21.87
N ILE A 142 -5.96 -0.74 -21.16
CA ILE A 142 -4.60 -0.22 -20.96
C ILE A 142 -4.23 -0.42 -19.49
N ARG A 143 -3.05 -0.97 -19.22
CA ARG A 143 -2.56 -1.26 -17.86
C ARG A 143 -1.29 -0.51 -17.54
N ALA A 144 -1.19 -0.04 -16.30
CA ALA A 144 0.00 0.56 -15.72
C ALA A 144 0.49 -0.27 -14.54
N GLY A 145 1.82 -0.44 -14.42
CA GLY A 145 2.46 -1.20 -13.35
C GLY A 145 3.29 -0.32 -12.42
N PHE A 146 3.14 -0.54 -11.11
CA PHE A 146 3.87 0.19 -10.07
C PHE A 146 4.36 -0.75 -8.99
N THR A 147 5.51 -0.43 -8.40
CA THR A 147 5.85 -0.93 -7.06
C THR A 147 5.97 0.23 -6.11
N ALA A 148 5.62 0.03 -4.85
CA ALA A 148 5.80 1.05 -3.83
C ALA A 148 6.24 0.45 -2.51
N THR A 149 7.02 1.20 -1.75
CA THR A 149 7.49 0.79 -0.42
C THR A 149 7.35 1.90 0.58
N THR A 150 7.03 1.56 1.82
CA THR A 150 7.07 2.50 2.95
C THR A 150 7.32 1.76 4.26
N SER A 151 7.43 2.49 5.36
CA SER A 151 7.42 1.91 6.69
C SER A 151 6.66 2.82 7.65
N ILE A 152 5.89 2.21 8.54
CA ILE A 152 5.11 2.91 9.56
C ILE A 152 5.47 2.38 10.95
N SER A 153 5.17 3.15 11.98
CA SER A 153 5.15 2.68 13.36
C SER A 153 3.73 2.26 13.72
N ARG A 154 3.54 1.09 14.34
CA ARG A 154 2.21 0.66 14.79
C ARG A 154 1.73 1.46 16.02
N SER A 155 2.65 1.91 16.87
CA SER A 155 2.33 2.76 18.02
C SER A 155 1.81 4.15 17.59
N ASP A 156 2.26 4.68 16.45
CA ASP A 156 1.71 5.93 15.89
C ASP A 156 0.19 5.85 15.61
N PHE A 157 -0.34 4.64 15.41
CA PHE A 157 -1.76 4.34 15.19
C PHE A 157 -2.47 3.77 16.44
N GLY A 158 -1.82 3.80 17.60
CA GLY A 158 -2.38 3.31 18.87
C GLY A 158 -2.43 1.78 19.00
N ILE A 159 -1.68 1.05 18.16
CA ILE A 159 -1.55 -0.40 18.26
C ILE A 159 -0.36 -0.72 19.15
N GLU A 160 -0.60 -0.75 20.47
CA GLU A 160 0.45 -0.84 21.50
C GLU A 160 0.73 -2.27 21.99
N PHE A 161 0.00 -3.28 21.51
CA PHE A 161 0.12 -4.65 22.03
C PHE A 161 1.57 -5.13 22.07
N ASN A 162 2.02 -5.61 23.23
CA ASN A 162 3.28 -6.31 23.37
C ASN A 162 3.22 -7.23 24.59
N VAL A 163 3.94 -8.34 24.52
CA VAL A 163 4.15 -9.20 25.68
C VAL A 163 5.47 -8.78 26.32
N PRO A 164 5.48 -8.38 27.61
CA PRO A 164 6.72 -8.02 28.30
C PRO A 164 7.71 -9.17 28.31
N LEU A 165 8.97 -8.90 27.96
CA LEU A 165 10.09 -9.83 28.13
C LEU A 165 10.98 -9.36 29.28
N GLN A 166 11.95 -10.18 29.69
CA GLN A 166 12.94 -9.74 30.67
C GLN A 166 13.79 -8.58 30.11
N GLY A 167 13.89 -7.49 30.90
CA GLY A 167 14.60 -6.27 30.53
C GLY A 167 13.83 -5.43 29.51
N ASP A 168 14.55 -4.60 28.74
CA ASP A 168 13.96 -3.68 27.74
C ASP A 168 13.63 -4.35 26.40
N LYS A 169 13.47 -5.68 26.37
CA LYS A 169 13.22 -6.42 25.14
C LYS A 169 11.73 -6.46 24.84
N VAL A 170 11.39 -6.18 23.58
CA VAL A 170 10.03 -6.32 23.05
C VAL A 170 9.90 -7.58 22.19
N MET A 171 8.75 -8.24 22.25
CA MET A 171 8.47 -9.43 21.43
C MET A 171 8.19 -9.03 19.98
N LEU A 172 7.35 -8.02 19.81
CA LEU A 172 6.94 -7.49 18.51
C LEU A 172 7.56 -6.11 18.29
N GLY A 173 8.28 -5.96 17.18
CA GLY A 173 8.84 -4.68 16.74
C GLY A 173 7.74 -3.65 16.47
N ASP A 174 8.09 -2.38 16.57
CA ASP A 174 7.16 -1.27 16.34
C ASP A 174 7.05 -0.90 14.85
N THR A 175 8.15 -1.03 14.10
CA THR A 175 8.17 -0.75 12.66
C THR A 175 7.51 -1.87 11.84
N ILE A 176 6.58 -1.48 10.98
CA ILE A 176 5.97 -2.30 9.94
C ILE A 176 6.53 -1.83 8.59
N SER A 177 7.26 -2.70 7.90
CA SER A 177 7.66 -2.43 6.50
C SER A 177 6.58 -2.89 5.55
N ILE A 178 6.19 -2.04 4.62
CA ILE A 178 5.11 -2.28 3.66
C ILE A 178 5.68 -2.28 2.25
N ALA A 179 5.24 -3.22 1.43
CA ALA A 179 5.56 -3.29 0.00
C ALA A 179 4.30 -3.57 -0.82
N LEU A 180 4.15 -2.83 -1.91
CA LEU A 180 3.02 -2.88 -2.84
C LEU A 180 3.54 -3.27 -4.22
N GLU A 181 2.82 -4.18 -4.86
CA GLU A 181 2.91 -4.49 -6.29
C GLU A 181 1.52 -4.15 -6.87
N ILE A 182 1.41 -3.15 -7.74
CA ILE A 182 0.10 -2.63 -8.18
C ILE A 182 0.02 -2.67 -9.70
N GLN A 183 -1.06 -3.25 -10.20
CA GLN A 183 -1.53 -3.00 -11.56
C GLN A 183 -2.83 -2.20 -11.51
N ALA A 184 -2.91 -1.17 -12.34
CA ALA A 184 -4.13 -0.40 -12.53
C ALA A 184 -4.54 -0.42 -14.00
N VAL A 185 -5.84 -0.42 -14.26
CA VAL A 185 -6.45 -0.42 -15.59
C VAL A 185 -7.06 0.95 -15.83
N LEU A 186 -6.76 1.56 -16.98
CA LEU A 186 -7.41 2.81 -17.39
C LEU A 186 -8.92 2.59 -17.49
N ALA A 187 -9.70 3.39 -16.77
CA ALA A 187 -11.13 3.36 -16.84
C ALA A 187 -11.56 3.78 -18.24
N THR A 188 -12.24 2.88 -18.95
CA THR A 188 -12.92 3.24 -20.19
C THR A 188 -14.32 3.73 -19.85
N ALA A 189 -14.91 4.58 -20.70
CA ALA A 189 -16.24 5.15 -20.49
C ALA A 189 -17.38 4.11 -20.30
N ASP A 190 -17.10 2.82 -20.51
CA ASP A 190 -18.06 1.70 -20.43
C ASP A 190 -17.70 0.62 -19.39
N SER A 191 -16.73 0.84 -18.50
CA SER A 191 -16.41 -0.13 -17.43
C SER A 191 -17.36 0.07 -16.24
N PRO A 192 -18.19 -0.94 -15.84
CA PRO A 192 -19.06 -0.78 -14.69
C PRO A 192 -18.26 -0.74 -13.39
N ALA A 193 -18.68 0.16 -12.49
CA ALA A 193 -18.22 0.28 -11.11
C ALA A 193 -18.49 -0.97 -10.26
#